data_AF-A0A6L6FGV6-F1
#
_entry.id   AF-A0A6L6FGV6-F1
#
_cell.length_a   1.000
_cell.length_b   1.000
_cell.length_c   1.000
_cell.angle_alpha   90.00
_cell.angle_beta   90.00
_cell.angle_gamma   90.00
#
_symmetry.space_group_name_H-M   'P 1'
#
loop_
_entity.id
_entity.type
_entity.pdbx_description
1 polymer ?
#
loop_
_entity_poly.entity_id
_entity_poly.type
_entity_poly.pdbx_seq_one_letter_code
_entity_poly.pdbx_strand_id
1 'polypeptide(L)'
;MKLFTLLRTLPIFATLFFIQIGTTSAAGVGINATRVIFNQGNQSVPVTLRNSTEKEEYLVQVYLTKTAKGAAQDQTLDVLPPMFYLASSQQRDVRLVEGAGASVLPKDRESVFYFHARAIAASEKNAGQQNAAMKGEVKIALESVIKVFYRPKNLTLTVEQAQGSLTFEETASGIKVINPSPYYITLSSLSVGEKAVTLNPEMNNTMIAPFSSMDYPTPVKKGKKVWAVINDLGGRSEYSQP
;
A
#
# COMPACT_ATOMS: atom_id res chain seq x y z
N MET A 1 -60.99 8.40 56.11
CA MET A 1 -61.75 9.49 55.45
C MET A 1 -60.71 10.45 54.87
N LYS A 2 -60.32 10.52 53.58
CA LYS A 2 -60.78 10.04 52.26
C LYS A 2 -59.50 9.65 51.49
N LEU A 3 -59.35 8.52 50.81
CA LEU A 3 -60.06 8.00 49.63
C LEU A 3 -59.94 8.90 48.38
N PHE A 4 -59.08 8.47 47.45
CA PHE A 4 -59.13 8.61 45.98
C PHE A 4 -59.27 10.00 45.34
N THR A 5 -58.25 10.36 44.56
CA THR A 5 -58.23 11.03 43.24
C THR A 5 -56.76 11.40 42.97
N LEU A 6 -56.06 11.04 41.89
CA LEU A 6 -56.41 10.71 40.53
C LEU A 6 -55.26 9.86 39.94
N LEU A 7 -55.56 8.62 39.56
CA LEU A 7 -54.82 7.89 38.53
C LEU A 7 -55.03 8.64 37.21
N ARG A 8 -53.97 9.22 36.59
CA ARG A 8 -53.88 9.56 35.14
C ARG A 8 -52.66 10.46 34.87
N THR A 9 -51.50 9.84 34.67
CA THR A 9 -50.56 10.21 33.60
C THR A 9 -49.65 9.02 33.38
N LEU A 10 -50.12 8.20 32.44
CA LEU A 10 -49.50 7.14 31.67
C LEU A 10 -47.96 7.26 31.55
N PRO A 11 -47.19 6.16 31.56
CA PRO A 11 -45.73 6.16 31.45
C PRO A 11 -45.32 6.59 30.03
N ILE A 12 -45.27 7.89 29.78
CA ILE A 12 -44.83 8.48 28.51
C ILE A 12 -43.40 8.96 28.70
N PHE A 13 -42.46 8.01 28.64
CA PHE A 13 -41.25 8.12 27.80
C PHE A 13 -40.54 6.76 27.79
N ALA A 14 -41.31 5.71 27.43
CA ALA A 14 -40.74 4.61 26.69
C ALA A 14 -40.12 5.19 25.40
N THR A 15 -39.07 4.53 24.92
CA THR A 15 -38.32 4.80 23.68
C THR A 15 -37.15 5.77 23.85
N LEU A 16 -36.17 5.39 24.67
CA LEU A 16 -34.78 5.77 24.40
C LEU A 16 -34.40 5.08 23.08
N PHE A 17 -34.57 5.82 21.99
CA PHE A 17 -34.24 5.45 20.63
C PHE A 17 -32.75 5.06 20.61
N PHE A 18 -32.47 3.76 20.68
CA PHE A 18 -31.13 3.22 20.47
C PHE A 18 -30.79 3.49 19.01
N ILE A 19 -30.16 4.64 18.74
CA ILE A 19 -29.57 4.95 17.45
C ILE A 19 -28.47 3.89 17.26
N GLN A 20 -28.78 2.82 16.53
CA GLN A 20 -27.76 1.95 15.99
C GLN A 20 -26.97 2.78 14.99
N ILE A 21 -25.86 3.35 15.46
CA ILE A 21 -24.82 3.90 14.60
C ILE A 21 -24.27 2.68 13.84
N GLY A 22 -24.78 2.45 12.64
CA GLY A 22 -24.29 1.40 11.77
C GLY A 22 -22.81 1.66 11.49
N THR A 23 -21.92 0.83 12.04
CA THR A 23 -20.52 0.85 11.68
C THR A 23 -20.41 0.27 10.27
N THR A 24 -20.09 1.11 9.30
CA THR A 24 -19.73 0.64 7.97
C THR A 24 -18.35 -0.02 8.06
N SER A 25 -18.33 -1.35 8.03
CA SER A 25 -17.10 -2.13 7.99
C SER A 25 -16.80 -2.50 6.55
N ALA A 26 -15.66 -2.06 6.03
CA ALA A 26 -15.15 -2.55 4.75
C ALA A 26 -14.40 -3.86 5.00
N ALA A 27 -14.90 -4.95 4.40
CA ALA A 27 -14.30 -6.27 4.49
C ALA A 27 -13.68 -6.68 3.14
N GLY A 28 -12.60 -7.46 3.17
CA GLY A 28 -11.93 -7.92 1.95
C GLY A 28 -10.57 -8.54 2.23
N VAL A 29 -9.78 -8.71 1.17
CA VAL A 29 -8.40 -9.18 1.28
C VAL A 29 -7.46 -7.97 1.41
N GLY A 30 -6.62 -7.99 2.43
CA GLY A 30 -5.63 -6.94 2.71
C GLY A 30 -4.25 -7.51 3.01
N ILE A 31 -3.24 -6.66 2.87
CA ILE A 31 -1.83 -6.95 3.20
C ILE A 31 -1.48 -6.18 4.49
N ASN A 32 -0.70 -6.76 5.38
CA ASN A 32 -0.29 -6.13 6.63
C ASN A 32 0.75 -5.00 6.48
N ALA A 33 1.19 -4.71 5.25
CA ALA A 33 2.21 -3.73 4.95
C ALA A 33 1.90 -2.98 3.65
N THR A 34 2.33 -1.71 3.55
CA THR A 34 2.21 -0.88 2.34
C THR A 34 3.46 -0.93 1.46
N ARG A 35 4.52 -1.57 1.96
CA ARG A 35 5.78 -1.87 1.28
C ARG A 35 6.57 -2.91 2.05
N VAL A 36 7.54 -3.53 1.39
CA VAL A 36 8.43 -4.53 1.98
C VAL A 36 9.88 -4.13 1.75
N ILE A 37 10.71 -4.22 2.80
CA ILE A 37 12.16 -4.08 2.69
C ILE A 37 12.79 -5.47 2.77
N PHE A 38 13.42 -5.89 1.70
CA PHE A 38 14.21 -7.11 1.63
C PHE A 38 15.69 -6.74 1.80
N ASN A 39 16.22 -6.86 3.02
CA ASN A 39 17.65 -6.68 3.23
C ASN A 39 18.40 -7.89 2.65
N GLN A 40 19.40 -7.63 1.81
CA GLN A 40 20.27 -8.66 1.22
C GLN A 40 20.78 -9.60 2.32
N GLY A 41 20.82 -10.90 2.04
CA GLY A 41 21.27 -11.93 2.97
C GLY A 41 20.32 -12.24 4.13
N ASN A 42 19.12 -11.65 4.17
CA ASN A 42 18.01 -12.26 4.89
C ASN A 42 17.59 -13.54 4.18
N GLN A 43 17.33 -14.62 4.92
CA GLN A 43 16.85 -15.87 4.33
C GLN A 43 15.45 -15.72 3.71
N SER A 44 14.57 -14.98 4.40
CA SER A 44 13.24 -14.65 3.89
C SER A 44 12.66 -13.43 4.60
N VAL A 45 11.66 -12.79 3.98
CA VAL A 45 10.85 -11.74 4.61
C VAL A 45 9.37 -12.14 4.54
N PRO A 46 8.65 -12.24 5.67
CA PRO A 46 7.24 -12.59 5.66
C PRO A 46 6.36 -11.40 5.27
N VAL A 47 5.25 -11.70 4.58
CA VAL A 47 4.16 -10.76 4.29
C VAL A 47 2.85 -11.47 4.63
N THR A 48 2.01 -10.84 5.45
CA THR A 48 0.76 -11.44 5.90
C THR A 48 -0.39 -10.91 5.06
N LEU A 49 -1.15 -11.84 4.48
CA LEU A 49 -2.42 -11.56 3.81
C LEU A 49 -3.57 -11.97 4.72
N ARG A 50 -4.55 -11.08 4.85
CA ARG A 50 -5.75 -11.29 5.67
C ARG A 50 -6.99 -11.20 4.83
N ASN A 51 -7.92 -12.11 5.04
CA ASN A 51 -9.30 -11.97 4.62
C ASN A 51 -10.15 -11.54 5.83
N SER A 52 -10.77 -10.37 5.76
CA SER A 52 -11.68 -9.87 6.80
C SER A 52 -13.16 -10.07 6.49
N THR A 53 -13.51 -10.76 5.40
CA THR A 53 -14.90 -11.10 5.11
C THR A 53 -15.37 -12.25 5.99
N GLU A 54 -16.65 -12.21 6.37
CA GLU A 54 -17.27 -13.24 7.22
C GLU A 54 -17.65 -14.52 6.47
N LYS A 55 -17.85 -14.45 5.15
CA LYS A 55 -18.34 -15.59 4.35
C LYS A 55 -17.54 -15.84 3.09
N GLU A 56 -17.04 -14.79 2.44
CA GLU A 56 -16.30 -14.94 1.20
C GLU A 56 -14.97 -15.63 1.42
N GLU A 57 -14.60 -16.47 0.48
CA GLU A 57 -13.34 -17.18 0.46
C GLU A 57 -12.63 -16.86 -0.86
N TYR A 58 -11.31 -16.77 -0.80
CA TYR A 58 -10.51 -16.30 -1.93
C TYR A 58 -9.44 -17.30 -2.29
N LEU A 59 -9.28 -17.53 -3.59
CA LEU A 59 -8.02 -18.03 -4.13
C LEU A 59 -7.09 -16.84 -4.29
N VAL A 60 -5.97 -16.85 -3.56
CA VAL A 60 -5.01 -15.75 -3.59
C VAL A 60 -3.79 -16.18 -4.40
N GLN A 61 -3.47 -15.40 -5.43
CA GLN A 61 -2.24 -15.52 -6.21
C GLN A 61 -1.29 -14.40 -5.81
N VAL A 62 -0.03 -14.74 -5.55
CA VAL A 62 1.02 -13.79 -5.22
C VAL A 62 2.20 -13.95 -6.17
N TYR A 63 2.75 -12.83 -6.63
CA TYR A 63 3.88 -12.82 -7.56
C TYR A 63 4.63 -11.49 -7.51
N LEU A 64 5.85 -11.49 -8.06
CA LEU A 64 6.73 -10.31 -8.11
C LEU A 64 7.00 -9.89 -9.55
N THR A 65 7.03 -8.59 -9.79
CA THR A 65 7.33 -7.99 -11.09
C THR A 65 8.34 -6.84 -10.96
N LYS A 66 8.96 -6.44 -12.07
CA LYS A 66 9.87 -5.27 -12.12
C LYS A 66 9.14 -3.93 -12.19
N THR A 67 7.86 -3.91 -12.57
CA THR A 67 7.08 -2.68 -12.75
C THR A 67 5.66 -2.86 -12.22
N ALA A 68 5.07 -1.79 -11.66
CA ALA A 68 3.75 -1.85 -11.02
C ALA A 68 2.61 -2.34 -11.95
N LYS A 69 2.75 -2.14 -13.26
CA LYS A 69 1.77 -2.55 -14.29
C LYS A 69 2.26 -3.73 -15.13
N GLY A 70 3.41 -4.30 -14.79
CA GLY A 70 4.01 -5.41 -15.53
C GLY A 70 3.26 -6.71 -15.29
N ALA A 71 3.24 -7.57 -16.31
CA ALA A 71 2.73 -8.95 -16.20
C ALA A 71 3.86 -9.99 -16.18
N ALA A 72 5.09 -9.59 -16.55
CA ALA A 72 6.24 -10.48 -16.55
C ALA A 72 6.70 -10.71 -15.11
N GLN A 73 6.57 -11.96 -14.66
CA GLN A 73 7.11 -12.39 -13.40
C GLN A 73 8.63 -12.31 -13.44
N ASP A 74 9.19 -11.73 -12.40
CA ASP A 74 10.64 -11.63 -12.23
C ASP A 74 11.11 -12.71 -11.25
N GLN A 75 12.20 -13.41 -11.60
CA GLN A 75 12.78 -14.50 -10.79
C GLN A 75 14.02 -14.05 -10.01
N THR A 76 14.25 -12.73 -9.88
CA THR A 76 15.30 -12.19 -9.01
C THR A 76 14.93 -12.39 -7.55
N LEU A 77 13.65 -12.24 -7.24
CA LEU A 77 13.04 -12.53 -5.95
C LEU A 77 11.82 -13.42 -6.18
N ASP A 78 11.64 -14.41 -5.33
CA ASP A 78 10.49 -15.31 -5.39
C ASP A 78 9.58 -15.11 -4.18
N VAL A 79 8.31 -15.51 -4.31
CA VAL A 79 7.35 -15.50 -3.20
C VAL A 79 6.65 -16.85 -3.07
N LEU A 80 6.65 -17.38 -1.84
CA LEU A 80 6.22 -18.74 -1.52
C LEU A 80 5.20 -18.77 -0.38
N PRO A 81 4.10 -19.55 -0.50
CA PRO A 81 3.63 -20.20 -1.72
C PRO A 81 3.04 -19.18 -2.73
N PRO A 82 3.17 -19.41 -4.05
CA PRO A 82 2.70 -18.47 -5.07
C PRO A 82 1.17 -18.42 -5.22
N MET A 83 0.47 -19.43 -4.71
CA MET A 83 -0.99 -19.50 -4.73
C MET A 83 -1.51 -20.34 -3.57
N PHE A 84 -2.57 -19.89 -2.91
CA PHE A 84 -3.17 -20.58 -1.78
C PHE A 84 -4.63 -20.18 -1.56
N TYR A 85 -5.36 -21.01 -0.82
CA TYR A 85 -6.71 -20.71 -0.36
C TYR A 85 -6.67 -19.85 0.90
N LEU A 86 -7.49 -18.80 0.93
CA LEU A 86 -7.67 -17.91 2.07
C LEU A 86 -9.14 -17.90 2.49
N ALA A 87 -9.46 -18.67 3.53
CA ALA A 87 -10.82 -18.80 4.05
C ALA A 87 -11.31 -17.49 4.67
N SER A 88 -12.61 -17.43 4.97
CA SER A 88 -13.21 -16.35 5.74
C SER A 88 -12.46 -16.09 7.05
N SER A 89 -12.32 -14.81 7.40
CA SER A 89 -11.69 -14.34 8.66
C SER A 89 -10.27 -14.88 8.93
N GLN A 90 -9.58 -15.37 7.90
CA GLN A 90 -8.29 -16.03 8.02
C GLN A 90 -7.12 -15.11 7.67
N GLN A 91 -5.95 -15.42 8.23
CA GLN A 91 -4.66 -14.85 7.84
C GLN A 91 -3.70 -15.93 7.37
N ARG A 92 -2.87 -15.60 6.39
CA ARG A 92 -1.81 -16.46 5.85
C ARG A 92 -0.57 -15.65 5.56
N ASP A 93 0.58 -16.22 5.91
CA ASP A 93 1.88 -15.64 5.58
C ASP A 93 2.39 -16.22 4.27
N VAL A 94 2.92 -15.34 3.43
CA VAL A 94 3.81 -15.69 2.32
C VAL A 94 5.21 -15.20 2.63
N ARG A 95 6.22 -15.81 2.03
CA ARG A 95 7.62 -15.46 2.26
C ARG A 95 8.25 -15.04 0.96
N LEU A 96 8.83 -13.84 0.96
CA LEU A 96 9.75 -13.42 -0.09
C LEU A 96 11.10 -14.06 0.19
N VAL A 97 11.76 -14.56 -0.85
CA VAL A 97 13.09 -15.17 -0.81
C VAL A 97 13.94 -14.66 -1.97
N GLU A 98 15.27 -14.76 -1.84
CA GLU A 98 16.16 -14.52 -2.98
C GLU A 98 15.98 -15.63 -4.02
N GLY A 99 15.71 -15.23 -5.27
CA GLY A 99 15.63 -16.15 -6.40
C GLY A 99 16.98 -16.29 -7.12
N ALA A 100 17.00 -17.05 -8.21
CA ALA A 100 18.23 -17.32 -8.98
C ALA A 100 18.89 -16.03 -9.51
N GLY A 101 18.09 -14.99 -9.80
CA GLY A 101 18.58 -13.71 -10.30
C GLY A 101 19.16 -12.77 -9.23
N ALA A 102 19.01 -13.05 -7.93
CA ALA A 102 19.39 -12.09 -6.88
C ALA A 102 20.87 -11.67 -6.93
N SER A 103 21.74 -12.57 -7.38
CA SER A 103 23.19 -12.35 -7.46
C SER A 103 23.62 -11.24 -8.44
N VAL A 104 22.79 -10.92 -9.44
CA VAL A 104 23.08 -9.87 -10.44
C VAL A 104 22.61 -8.49 -10.01
N LEU A 105 21.96 -8.37 -8.84
CA LEU A 105 21.50 -7.08 -8.35
C LEU A 105 22.66 -6.14 -8.00
N PRO A 106 22.51 -4.82 -8.24
CA PRO A 106 23.46 -3.82 -7.79
C PRO A 106 23.73 -3.95 -6.28
N LYS A 107 25.01 -3.82 -5.91
CA LYS A 107 25.45 -3.87 -4.50
C LYS A 107 25.64 -2.49 -3.88
N ASP A 108 25.59 -1.45 -4.71
CA ASP A 108 25.81 -0.05 -4.35
C ASP A 108 24.51 0.76 -4.19
N ARG A 109 23.34 0.18 -4.54
CA ARG A 109 22.04 0.84 -4.47
C ARG A 109 20.88 -0.12 -4.32
N GLU A 110 19.75 0.40 -3.84
CA GLU A 110 18.51 -0.36 -3.82
C GLU A 110 18.03 -0.74 -5.22
N SER A 111 17.30 -1.86 -5.30
CA SER A 111 16.50 -2.25 -6.45
C SER A 111 15.03 -2.31 -6.07
N VAL A 112 14.14 -1.91 -6.97
CA VAL A 112 12.69 -1.94 -6.73
C VAL A 112 12.00 -3.06 -7.51
N PHE A 113 11.05 -3.71 -6.85
CA PHE A 113 10.12 -4.69 -7.38
C PHE A 113 8.72 -4.37 -6.88
N TYR A 114 7.73 -5.07 -7.41
CA TYR A 114 6.34 -4.90 -7.03
C TYR A 114 5.75 -6.26 -6.67
N PHE A 115 5.22 -6.35 -5.45
CA PHE A 115 4.49 -7.52 -4.97
C PHE A 115 3.02 -7.36 -5.31
N HIS A 116 2.52 -8.30 -6.07
CA HIS A 116 1.12 -8.38 -6.48
C HIS A 116 0.43 -9.43 -5.61
N ALA A 117 -0.72 -9.08 -5.05
CA ALA A 117 -1.63 -9.99 -4.39
C ALA A 117 -3.00 -9.91 -5.07
N ARG A 118 -3.32 -10.90 -5.88
CA ARG A 118 -4.59 -11.01 -6.60
C ARG A 118 -5.51 -11.97 -5.84
N ALA A 119 -6.60 -11.43 -5.30
CA ALA A 119 -7.66 -12.18 -4.64
C ALA A 119 -8.80 -12.46 -5.62
N ILE A 120 -9.02 -13.73 -5.92
CA ILE A 120 -10.06 -14.21 -6.83
C ILE A 120 -11.17 -14.81 -5.96
N ALA A 121 -12.35 -14.18 -5.96
CA ALA A 121 -13.49 -14.67 -5.21
C ALA A 121 -13.90 -16.07 -5.69
N ALA A 122 -14.22 -16.95 -4.73
CA ALA A 122 -14.75 -18.27 -5.05
C ALA A 122 -16.08 -18.15 -5.83
N SER A 123 -16.35 -19.14 -6.68
CA SER A 123 -17.65 -19.26 -7.32
C SER A 123 -18.55 -20.13 -6.46
N GLU A 124 -19.78 -19.69 -6.19
CA GLU A 124 -20.77 -20.60 -5.62
C GLU A 124 -20.98 -21.78 -6.57
N LYS A 125 -20.82 -23.00 -6.05
CA LYS A 125 -21.29 -24.19 -6.76
C LYS A 125 -22.82 -24.15 -6.68
N ASN A 126 -23.48 -23.71 -7.75
CA ASN A 126 -24.89 -24.01 -7.99
C ASN A 126 -25.05 -25.52 -8.26
N ALA A 127 -24.78 -26.34 -7.24
CA ALA A 127 -25.02 -27.77 -7.26
C ALA A 127 -26.52 -28.00 -7.01
N GLY A 128 -27.31 -28.04 -8.08
CA GLY A 128 -28.57 -28.78 -8.07
C GLY A 128 -29.89 -28.02 -8.21
N GLN A 129 -29.91 -26.71 -8.51
CA GLN A 129 -31.18 -26.04 -8.83
C GLN A 129 -31.40 -25.99 -10.34
N GLN A 130 -32.07 -27.01 -10.88
CA GLN A 130 -32.51 -27.10 -12.28
C GLN A 130 -33.50 -25.99 -12.73
N ASN A 131 -33.83 -25.03 -11.86
CA ASN A 131 -34.75 -23.91 -12.12
C ASN A 131 -34.22 -22.54 -11.65
N ALA A 132 -32.90 -22.37 -11.50
CA ALA A 132 -32.35 -21.03 -11.29
C ALA A 132 -32.36 -20.28 -12.63
N ALA A 133 -33.29 -19.33 -12.79
CA ALA A 133 -33.25 -18.32 -13.85
C ALA A 133 -31.80 -17.83 -14.02
N MET A 134 -31.33 -17.69 -15.27
CA MET A 134 -29.97 -17.23 -15.58
C MET A 134 -29.68 -15.90 -14.89
N LYS A 135 -29.12 -15.95 -13.69
CA LYS A 135 -28.62 -14.80 -12.96
C LYS A 135 -27.20 -14.58 -13.45
N GLY A 136 -26.98 -13.49 -14.19
CA GLY A 136 -25.63 -13.06 -14.52
C GLY A 136 -24.91 -12.61 -13.25
N GLU A 137 -23.83 -13.30 -12.88
CA GLU A 137 -22.97 -12.92 -11.77
C GLU A 137 -21.76 -12.14 -12.31
N VAL A 138 -21.50 -10.95 -11.78
CA VAL A 138 -20.26 -10.21 -12.03
C VAL A 138 -19.30 -10.53 -10.90
N LYS A 139 -18.15 -11.13 -11.24
CA LYS A 139 -17.09 -11.46 -10.29
C LYS A 139 -15.95 -10.46 -10.42
N ILE A 140 -15.62 -9.81 -9.30
CA ILE A 140 -14.54 -8.83 -9.21
C ILE A 140 -13.34 -9.52 -8.55
N ALA A 141 -12.22 -9.56 -9.24
CA ALA A 141 -10.94 -9.89 -8.64
C ALA A 141 -10.26 -8.59 -8.17
N LEU A 142 -9.80 -8.57 -6.92
CA LEU A 142 -9.07 -7.43 -6.36
C LEU A 142 -7.58 -7.72 -6.42
N GLU A 143 -6.81 -6.77 -6.93
CA GLU A 143 -5.36 -6.89 -6.97
C GLU A 143 -4.71 -5.72 -6.23
N SER A 144 -4.00 -6.06 -5.15
CA SER A 144 -3.19 -5.11 -4.40
C SER A 144 -1.74 -5.18 -4.87
N VAL A 145 -1.12 -4.02 -5.12
CA VAL A 145 0.26 -3.91 -5.56
C VAL A 145 1.05 -3.02 -4.60
N ILE A 146 2.08 -3.58 -3.97
CA ILE A 146 2.97 -2.83 -3.06
C ILE A 146 4.41 -2.90 -3.53
N LYS A 147 5.21 -1.89 -3.18
CA LYS A 147 6.64 -1.85 -3.52
C LYS A 147 7.44 -2.80 -2.64
N VAL A 148 8.42 -3.45 -3.23
CA VAL A 148 9.43 -4.25 -2.54
C VAL A 148 10.79 -3.66 -2.87
N PHE A 149 11.54 -3.24 -1.86
CA PHE A 149 12.90 -2.71 -2.03
C PHE A 149 13.91 -3.76 -1.61
N TYR A 150 14.74 -4.21 -2.55
CA TYR A 150 15.92 -5.01 -2.24
C TYR A 150 17.06 -4.08 -1.84
N ARG A 151 17.53 -4.21 -0.61
CA ARG A 151 18.52 -3.31 0.01
C ARG A 151 19.84 -4.04 0.25
N PRO A 152 20.94 -3.66 -0.44
CA PRO A 152 22.27 -4.19 -0.15
C PRO A 152 22.71 -3.93 1.30
N LYS A 153 23.53 -4.82 1.87
CA LYS A 153 23.96 -4.70 3.28
C LYS A 153 24.89 -3.51 3.55
N ASN A 154 25.64 -3.06 2.56
CA ASN A 154 26.79 -2.16 2.74
C ASN A 154 26.54 -0.74 2.21
N LEU A 155 25.32 -0.23 2.35
CA LEU A 155 25.03 1.17 1.99
C LEU A 155 25.62 2.11 3.06
N THR A 156 26.23 3.20 2.61
CA THR A 156 27.01 4.12 3.47
C THR A 156 26.14 5.09 4.27
N LEU A 157 24.92 5.37 3.82
CA LEU A 157 23.97 6.28 4.45
C LEU A 157 22.86 5.49 5.14
N THR A 158 22.29 6.02 6.23
CA THR A 158 21.01 5.49 6.73
C THR A 158 19.87 5.93 5.84
N VAL A 159 18.72 5.24 5.92
CA VAL A 159 17.54 5.60 5.14
C VAL A 159 17.00 6.99 5.51
N GLU A 160 17.08 7.39 6.78
CA GLU A 160 16.65 8.70 7.26
C GLU A 160 17.56 9.82 6.75
N GLN A 161 18.88 9.58 6.72
CA GLN A 161 19.85 10.50 6.13
C GLN A 161 19.61 10.65 4.63
N ALA A 162 19.41 9.53 3.93
CA ALA A 162 19.11 9.52 2.51
C ALA A 162 17.85 10.34 2.18
N GLN A 163 16.75 10.12 2.92
CA GLN A 163 15.50 10.86 2.77
C GLN A 163 15.63 12.38 2.98
N GLY A 164 16.52 12.79 3.89
CA GLY A 164 16.84 14.20 4.14
C GLY A 164 17.86 14.81 3.17
N SER A 165 18.54 13.99 2.36
CA SER A 165 19.64 14.43 1.48
C SER A 165 19.21 14.92 0.09
N LEU A 166 17.90 15.00 -0.18
CA LEU A 166 17.40 15.51 -1.46
C LEU A 166 17.91 16.93 -1.72
N THR A 167 18.48 17.15 -2.89
CA THR A 167 18.90 18.48 -3.35
C THR A 167 17.98 18.97 -4.47
N PHE A 168 17.97 20.28 -4.68
CA PHE A 168 16.99 20.93 -5.53
C PHE A 168 17.68 21.97 -6.41
N GLU A 169 17.40 21.94 -7.71
CA GLU A 169 17.90 22.90 -8.69
C GLU A 169 16.72 23.60 -9.37
N GLU A 170 16.84 24.90 -9.65
CA GLU A 170 15.84 25.62 -10.43
C GLU A 170 15.95 25.26 -11.91
N THR A 171 14.81 25.08 -12.60
CA THR A 171 14.77 24.80 -14.04
C THR A 171 13.91 25.84 -14.77
N ALA A 172 13.90 25.80 -16.10
CA ALA A 172 13.07 26.69 -16.91
C ALA A 172 11.55 26.52 -16.61
N SER A 173 11.10 25.31 -16.28
CA SER A 173 9.68 24.97 -16.07
C SER A 173 9.29 24.70 -14.61
N GLY A 174 10.24 24.66 -13.68
CA GLY A 174 9.97 24.38 -12.27
C GLY A 174 11.23 24.13 -11.47
N ILE A 175 11.27 22.98 -10.77
CA ILE A 175 12.43 22.53 -10.00
C ILE A 175 12.83 21.11 -10.40
N LYS A 176 14.12 20.80 -10.35
CA LYS A 176 14.67 19.45 -10.41
C LYS A 176 14.97 18.99 -9.00
N VAL A 177 14.44 17.84 -8.61
CA VAL A 177 14.75 17.20 -7.32
C VAL A 177 15.73 16.07 -7.58
N ILE A 178 16.87 16.11 -6.92
CA ILE A 178 17.99 15.19 -7.11
C ILE A 178 18.11 14.32 -5.86
N ASN A 179 18.21 13.02 -6.09
CA ASN A 179 18.48 12.02 -5.06
C ASN A 179 19.94 11.57 -5.16
N PRO A 180 20.86 12.10 -4.33
CA PRO A 180 22.26 11.69 -4.34
C PRO A 180 22.49 10.36 -3.60
N SER A 181 21.45 9.75 -3.02
CA SER A 181 21.56 8.59 -2.14
C SER A 181 21.38 7.26 -2.89
N PRO A 182 21.80 6.13 -2.28
CA PRO A 182 21.58 4.80 -2.82
C PRO A 182 20.15 4.25 -2.59
N TYR A 183 19.22 5.05 -2.08
CA TYR A 183 17.86 4.63 -1.71
C TYR A 183 16.79 5.17 -2.67
N TYR A 184 15.69 4.44 -2.86
CA TYR A 184 14.50 5.00 -3.52
C TYR A 184 13.75 5.92 -2.55
N ILE A 185 13.45 7.15 -2.97
CA ILE A 185 12.73 8.12 -2.14
C ILE A 185 11.33 8.32 -2.69
N THR A 186 10.31 7.89 -1.96
CA THR A 186 8.90 8.11 -2.33
C THR A 186 8.36 9.36 -1.65
N LEU A 187 8.08 10.40 -2.43
CA LEU A 187 7.44 11.63 -1.99
C LEU A 187 5.94 11.42 -1.76
N SER A 188 5.46 11.83 -0.59
CA SER A 188 4.03 11.98 -0.27
C SER A 188 3.54 13.42 -0.43
N SER A 189 4.44 14.40 -0.27
CA SER A 189 4.17 15.81 -0.59
C SER A 189 5.47 16.52 -0.93
N LEU A 190 5.35 17.57 -1.73
CA LEU A 190 6.44 18.49 -2.06
C LEU A 190 5.84 19.90 -2.20
N SER A 191 6.49 20.90 -1.62
CA SER A 191 6.15 22.31 -1.82
C SER A 191 7.39 23.17 -1.96
N VAL A 192 7.25 24.26 -2.71
CA VAL A 192 8.29 25.27 -2.96
C VAL A 192 7.68 26.64 -2.73
N GLY A 193 8.26 27.42 -1.81
CA GLY A 193 7.74 28.76 -1.50
C GLY A 193 6.26 28.73 -1.13
N GLU A 194 5.86 27.78 -0.28
CA GLU A 194 4.47 27.52 0.17
C GLU A 194 3.52 26.97 -0.91
N LYS A 195 3.94 26.91 -2.18
CA LYS A 195 3.14 26.31 -3.25
C LYS A 195 3.33 24.80 -3.30
N ALA A 196 2.25 24.04 -3.14
CA ALA A 196 2.26 22.60 -3.34
C ALA A 196 2.56 22.24 -4.80
N VAL A 197 3.44 21.26 -4.99
CA VAL A 197 3.77 20.63 -6.26
C VAL A 197 2.88 19.41 -6.46
N THR A 198 2.35 19.23 -7.67
CA THR A 198 1.47 18.11 -7.98
C THR A 198 2.25 16.80 -8.05
N LEU A 199 1.88 15.86 -7.17
CA LEU A 199 2.39 14.49 -7.15
C LEU A 199 1.26 13.53 -7.51
N ASN A 200 1.50 12.63 -8.47
CA ASN A 200 0.55 11.58 -8.85
C ASN A 200 1.32 10.31 -9.25
N PRO A 201 1.05 9.15 -8.62
CA PRO A 201 1.63 7.87 -9.01
C PRO A 201 1.44 7.54 -10.50
N GLU A 202 0.33 7.95 -11.12
CA GLU A 202 0.05 7.73 -12.55
C GLU A 202 0.98 8.53 -13.47
N MET A 203 1.51 9.66 -12.98
CA MET A 203 2.52 10.46 -13.68
C MET A 203 3.95 9.94 -13.43
N ASN A 204 4.11 8.85 -12.67
CA ASN A 204 5.40 8.30 -12.25
C ASN A 204 6.34 9.32 -11.56
N ASN A 205 5.79 10.38 -10.97
CA ASN A 205 6.59 11.46 -10.38
C ASN A 205 6.66 11.40 -8.85
N THR A 206 6.24 10.30 -8.23
CA THR A 206 6.20 10.18 -6.76
C THR A 206 7.43 9.49 -6.18
N MET A 207 8.28 8.85 -7.00
CA MET A 207 9.40 8.06 -6.49
C MET A 207 10.68 8.32 -7.27
N ILE A 208 11.68 8.89 -6.60
CA ILE A 208 12.98 9.22 -7.19
C ILE A 208 13.91 8.04 -6.98
N ALA A 209 14.49 7.54 -8.08
CA ALA A 209 15.41 6.40 -8.04
C ALA A 209 16.78 6.81 -7.43
N PRO A 210 17.55 5.84 -6.90
CA PRO A 210 18.91 6.07 -6.43
C PRO A 210 19.77 6.77 -7.47
N PHE A 211 20.54 7.78 -7.04
CA PHE A 211 21.47 8.53 -7.90
C PHE A 211 20.82 9.09 -9.17
N SER A 212 19.56 9.53 -9.08
CA SER A 212 18.80 10.08 -10.19
C SER A 212 18.13 11.39 -9.80
N SER A 213 17.43 12.00 -10.76
CA SER A 213 16.66 13.22 -10.54
C SER A 213 15.32 13.16 -11.24
N MET A 214 14.34 13.93 -10.77
CA MET A 214 13.08 14.16 -11.46
C MET A 214 12.76 15.66 -11.52
N ASP A 215 12.19 16.08 -12.65
CA ASP A 215 11.74 17.44 -12.87
C ASP A 215 10.26 17.59 -12.49
N TYR A 216 9.95 18.64 -11.73
CA TYR A 216 8.61 18.96 -11.27
C TYR A 216 8.20 20.34 -11.77
N PRO A 217 7.23 20.41 -12.70
CA PRO A 217 6.68 21.68 -13.16
C PRO A 217 6.01 22.43 -12.01
N THR A 218 6.40 23.69 -11.82
CA THR A 218 5.79 24.57 -10.81
C THR A 218 6.02 26.03 -11.19
N PRO A 219 5.03 26.92 -11.01
CA PRO A 219 5.22 28.34 -11.23
C PRO A 219 6.16 28.98 -10.19
N VAL A 220 6.32 28.36 -9.01
CA VAL A 220 7.17 28.85 -7.92
C VAL A 220 8.41 27.97 -7.83
N LYS A 221 9.59 28.58 -8.03
CA LYS A 221 10.90 27.89 -8.07
C LYS A 221 11.81 28.26 -6.90
N LYS A 222 11.54 29.39 -6.27
CA LYS A 222 12.32 29.99 -5.18
C LYS A 222 11.61 29.85 -3.84
N GLY A 223 12.38 30.02 -2.77
CA GLY A 223 11.90 29.94 -1.39
C GLY A 223 12.08 28.54 -0.80
N LYS A 224 11.60 28.39 0.44
CA LYS A 224 11.74 27.17 1.26
C LYS A 224 11.15 25.96 0.54
N LYS A 225 11.88 24.86 0.52
CA LYS A 225 11.43 23.57 -0.03
C LYS A 225 11.06 22.70 1.15
N VAL A 226 9.84 22.19 1.16
CA VAL A 226 9.35 21.26 2.18
C VAL A 226 8.90 20.01 1.47
N TRP A 227 9.39 18.86 1.90
CA TRP A 227 8.99 17.59 1.34
C TRP A 227 8.74 16.59 2.45
N ALA A 228 7.81 15.69 2.18
CA ALA A 228 7.59 14.56 3.06
C ALA A 228 7.65 13.27 2.26
N VAL A 229 8.23 12.26 2.88
CA VAL A 229 8.48 10.96 2.28
C VAL A 229 7.65 9.88 2.98
N ILE A 230 7.40 8.79 2.28
CA ILE A 230 6.92 7.55 2.88
C ILE A 230 8.15 6.74 3.31
N ASN A 231 8.31 6.51 4.61
CA ASN A 231 9.44 5.77 5.19
C ASN A 231 9.26 4.25 5.07
N ASP A 232 10.22 3.47 5.57
CA ASP A 232 10.23 2.00 5.46
C ASP A 232 9.04 1.33 6.16
N LEU A 233 8.49 1.96 7.20
CA LEU A 233 7.32 1.48 7.93
C LEU A 233 6.00 1.90 7.28
N GLY A 234 6.05 2.60 6.15
CA GLY A 234 4.87 3.17 5.50
C GLY A 234 4.34 4.45 6.16
N GLY A 235 5.07 4.99 7.14
CA GLY A 235 4.75 6.26 7.80
C GLY A 235 5.26 7.48 7.04
N ARG A 236 4.88 8.67 7.51
CA ARG A 236 5.28 9.95 6.92
C ARG A 236 6.44 10.58 7.71
N SER A 237 7.53 10.93 7.02
CA SER A 237 8.63 11.72 7.57
C SER A 237 8.76 13.02 6.79
N GLU A 238 8.96 14.15 7.47
CA GLU A 238 9.00 15.48 6.84
C GLU A 238 10.37 16.15 7.00
N TYR A 239 10.79 16.87 5.97
CA TYR A 239 12.08 17.53 5.85
C TYR A 239 11.91 18.90 5.20
N SER A 240 12.87 19.79 5.43
CA SER A 240 12.88 21.08 4.76
C SER A 240 14.28 21.64 4.57
N GLN A 241 14.43 22.47 3.54
CA GLN A 241 15.63 23.26 3.28
C GLN A 241 15.22 24.67 2.82
N PRO A 242 16.08 25.70 3.02
CA PRO A 242 15.83 27.05 2.52
C PRO A 242 15.66 27.12 0.99
#